data_AF-A0A820RGH5-F1
#
_entry.id   AF-A0A820RGH5-F1
#
_cell.length_a   1.000
_cell.length_b   1.000
_cell.length_c   1.000
_cell.angle_alpha   90.00
_cell.angle_beta   90.00
_cell.angle_gamma   90.00
#
_symmetry.space_group_name_H-M   'P 1'
#
loop_
_entity.id
_entity.type
_entity.pdbx_description
1 polymer ?
#
loop_
_entity_poly.entity_id
_entity_poly.type
_entity_poly.pdbx_seq_one_letter_code
_entity_poly.pdbx_strand_id
1 'polypeptide(L)'
;MEKIAEQIDKATMMIVCLSDSYARDNHCFSELMYGYHSKRLIVPLIIQKQYKVDEWLRSIVDKNKCIYIDISDVKKSGPLLIKEINQRKTKYSSNVRATTPAKNVLDKQKQNTPERPTSTIRFSDRTSVIPDKESER
;
A
#
# COMPACT_ATOMS: atom_id res chain seq x y z
N MET A 1 -4.34 8.91 -11.72
CA MET A 1 -4.92 8.18 -10.57
C MET A 1 -6.44 8.15 -10.56
N GLU A 2 -7.15 9.06 -11.24
CA GLU A 2 -8.62 9.20 -11.18
C GLU A 2 -9.41 7.91 -11.44
N LYS A 3 -9.08 7.14 -12.49
CA LYS A 3 -9.78 5.86 -12.78
C LYS A 3 -9.65 4.83 -11.66
N ILE A 4 -8.48 4.74 -11.03
CA ILE A 4 -8.22 3.79 -9.95
C ILE A 4 -8.91 4.25 -8.67
N ALA A 5 -8.91 5.55 -8.40
CA ALA A 5 -9.65 6.14 -7.28
C ALA A 5 -11.15 5.82 -7.35
N GLU A 6 -11.78 6.00 -8.51
CA GLU A 6 -13.19 5.63 -8.71
C GLU A 6 -13.46 4.14 -8.48
N GLN A 7 -12.55 3.26 -8.92
CA GLN A 7 -12.66 1.82 -8.71
C GLN A 7 -12.55 1.48 -7.22
N ILE A 8 -11.59 2.09 -6.53
CA ILE A 8 -11.43 1.95 -5.08
C ILE A 8 -12.67 2.43 -4.35
N ASP A 9 -13.31 3.49 -4.84
CA ASP A 9 -14.51 4.04 -4.21
C ASP A 9 -15.75 3.16 -4.33
N LYS A 10 -15.86 2.45 -5.46
CA LYS A 10 -16.94 1.49 -5.71
C LYS A 10 -16.65 0.11 -5.10
N ALA A 11 -15.40 -0.17 -4.75
CA ALA A 11 -15.00 -1.46 -4.19
C ALA A 11 -15.49 -1.66 -2.76
N THR A 12 -16.00 -2.86 -2.49
CA THR A 12 -16.34 -3.31 -1.13
C THR A 12 -15.09 -3.56 -0.28
N MET A 13 -14.01 -4.03 -0.92
CA MET A 13 -12.76 -4.37 -0.27
C MET A 13 -11.60 -4.21 -1.24
N MET A 14 -10.41 -3.95 -0.69
CA MET A 14 -9.16 -3.85 -1.42
C MET A 14 -8.27 -5.02 -1.03
N ILE A 15 -7.85 -5.82 -1.99
CA ILE A 15 -6.89 -6.90 -1.78
C ILE A 15 -5.51 -6.37 -2.15
N VAL A 16 -4.54 -6.58 -1.26
CA VAL A 16 -3.20 -6.00 -1.38
C VAL A 16 -2.16 -7.11 -1.37
N CYS A 17 -1.50 -7.33 -2.50
CA CYS A 17 -0.53 -8.41 -2.68
C CYS A 17 0.90 -7.95 -2.32
N LEU A 18 1.35 -8.33 -1.12
CA LEU A 18 2.61 -7.93 -0.53
C LEU A 18 3.79 -8.73 -1.09
N SER A 19 4.75 -7.98 -1.60
CA SER A 19 6.02 -8.42 -2.18
C SER A 19 7.00 -7.25 -2.14
N ASP A 20 8.28 -7.51 -2.39
CA ASP A 20 9.31 -6.47 -2.43
C ASP A 20 9.09 -5.45 -3.56
N SER A 21 8.49 -5.87 -4.68
CA SER A 21 8.14 -4.96 -5.78
C SER A 21 6.99 -4.04 -5.37
N TYR A 22 5.92 -4.61 -4.81
CA TYR A 22 4.81 -3.83 -4.26
C TYR A 22 5.28 -2.79 -3.22
N ALA A 23 6.16 -3.25 -2.32
CA ALA A 23 6.67 -2.44 -1.22
C ALA A 23 7.58 -1.29 -1.66
N ARG A 24 8.09 -1.31 -2.89
CA ARG A 24 8.95 -0.26 -3.48
C ARG A 24 8.26 0.61 -4.54
N ASP A 25 7.14 0.16 -5.10
CA ASP A 25 6.41 0.91 -6.13
C ASP A 25 5.64 2.10 -5.51
N ASN A 26 5.79 3.29 -6.11
CA ASN A 26 5.10 4.52 -5.70
C ASN A 26 3.62 4.53 -6.10
N HIS A 27 3.25 3.83 -7.17
CA HIS A 27 1.86 3.66 -7.57
C HIS A 27 1.12 2.80 -6.54
N CYS A 28 1.69 1.66 -6.17
CA CYS A 28 1.14 0.78 -5.13
C CYS A 28 0.99 1.50 -3.79
N PHE A 29 1.98 2.30 -3.39
CA PHE A 29 1.88 3.14 -2.20
C PHE A 29 0.71 4.11 -2.30
N SER A 30 0.61 4.87 -3.40
CA SER A 30 -0.44 5.86 -3.60
C SER A 30 -1.84 5.26 -3.60
N GLU A 31 -2.02 4.09 -4.23
CA GLU A 31 -3.28 3.34 -4.26
C GLU A 31 -3.69 2.85 -2.88
N LEU A 32 -2.75 2.26 -2.13
CA LEU A 32 -2.98 1.79 -0.77
C LEU A 32 -3.37 2.92 0.17
N MET A 33 -2.64 4.03 0.10
CA MET A 33 -2.91 5.19 0.93
C MET A 33 -4.27 5.80 0.62
N TYR A 34 -4.64 5.88 -0.66
CA TYR A 34 -5.99 6.31 -1.04
C TYR A 34 -7.05 5.38 -0.46
N GLY A 35 -6.91 4.06 -0.61
CA GLY A 35 -7.83 3.08 -0.03
C GLY A 35 -7.92 3.14 1.50
N TYR A 36 -6.79 3.34 2.17
CA TYR A 36 -6.70 3.51 3.62
C TYR A 36 -7.43 4.76 4.09
N HIS A 37 -7.20 5.91 3.45
CA HIS A 37 -7.88 7.17 3.77
C HIS A 37 -9.39 7.12 3.47
N SER A 38 -9.79 6.45 2.39
CA SER A 38 -11.20 6.18 2.06
C SER A 38 -11.84 5.11 2.95
N LYS A 39 -11.16 4.65 4.02
CA LYS A 39 -11.64 3.65 5.00
C LYS A 39 -12.12 2.35 4.36
N ARG A 40 -11.49 1.94 3.26
CA ARG A 40 -11.81 0.68 2.59
C ARG A 40 -11.29 -0.51 3.40
N LEU A 41 -12.00 -1.63 3.32
CA LEU A 41 -11.55 -2.87 3.95
C LEU A 41 -10.32 -3.42 3.22
N ILE A 42 -9.14 -3.26 3.80
CA ILE A 42 -7.87 -3.75 3.23
C ILE A 42 -7.60 -5.19 3.66
N VAL A 43 -7.32 -6.07 2.70
CA VAL A 43 -6.96 -7.47 2.91
C VAL A 43 -5.54 -7.70 2.41
N PRO A 44 -4.55 -7.65 3.32
CA PRO A 44 -3.16 -7.89 2.95
C PRO A 44 -2.88 -9.38 2.75
N LEU A 45 -2.27 -9.71 1.60
CA LEU A 45 -1.87 -11.04 1.17
C LEU A 45 -0.37 -11.07 0.97
N ILE A 46 0.36 -11.84 1.77
CA ILE A 46 1.79 -12.08 1.56
C ILE A 46 1.90 -13.16 0.48
N ILE A 47 2.45 -12.77 -0.67
CA ILE A 47 2.58 -13.65 -1.84
C ILE A 47 4.02 -14.11 -2.10
N GLN A 48 4.98 -13.42 -1.49
CA GLN A 48 6.39 -13.72 -1.62
C GLN A 48 6.91 -14.44 -0.37
N LYS A 49 7.59 -15.56 -0.58
CA LYS A 49 8.21 -16.33 0.51
C LYS A 49 9.26 -15.49 1.22
N GLN A 50 9.29 -15.56 2.57
CA GLN A 50 10.21 -14.79 3.43
C GLN A 50 10.07 -13.27 3.32
N TYR A 51 8.99 -12.75 2.72
CA TYR A 51 8.73 -11.32 2.71
C TYR A 51 8.59 -10.79 4.14
N LYS A 52 9.33 -9.72 4.44
CA LYS A 52 9.24 -8.97 5.69
C LYS A 52 8.46 -7.70 5.41
N VAL A 53 7.38 -7.51 6.17
CA VAL A 53 6.54 -6.32 6.05
C VAL A 53 7.35 -5.10 6.51
N ASP A 54 7.51 -4.11 5.63
CA ASP A 54 8.14 -2.84 5.97
C ASP A 54 7.41 -2.13 7.11
N GLU A 55 8.11 -1.29 7.87
CA GLU A 55 7.52 -0.57 9.00
C GLU A 55 6.30 0.29 8.61
N TRP A 56 6.39 1.01 7.49
CA TRP A 56 5.31 1.87 6.99
C TRP A 56 4.06 1.05 6.64
N LEU A 57 4.28 -0.10 6.02
CA LEU A 57 3.22 -1.01 5.60
C LEU A 57 2.62 -1.71 6.83
N ARG A 58 3.46 -2.08 7.79
CA ARG A 58 3.08 -2.72 9.04
C ARG A 58 2.09 -1.87 9.82
N SER A 59 2.23 -0.54 9.86
CA SER A 59 1.24 0.34 10.51
C SER A 59 -0.17 0.23 9.91
N ILE A 60 -0.25 -0.04 8.61
CA ILE A 60 -1.50 -0.19 7.86
C ILE A 60 -2.04 -1.61 8.02
N VAL A 61 -1.17 -2.62 7.94
CA VAL A 61 -1.57 -4.02 7.95
C VAL A 61 -1.65 -4.65 9.34
N ASP A 62 -1.05 -4.12 10.41
CA ASP A 62 -1.14 -4.74 11.75
C ASP A 62 -2.59 -4.77 12.26
N LYS A 63 -3.39 -3.78 11.88
CA LYS A 63 -4.82 -3.74 12.19
C LYS A 63 -5.60 -4.85 11.47
N ASN A 64 -5.05 -5.39 10.38
CA ASN A 64 -5.73 -6.29 9.47
C ASN A 64 -4.92 -7.58 9.34
N LYS A 65 -5.41 -8.69 9.90
CA LYS A 65 -4.75 -10.01 9.83
C LYS A 65 -4.13 -10.27 8.44
N CYS A 66 -2.82 -10.44 8.36
CA CYS A 66 -2.15 -10.82 7.11
C CYS A 66 -2.38 -12.30 6.81
N ILE A 67 -2.51 -12.63 5.53
CA ILE A 67 -2.66 -14.01 5.07
C ILE A 67 -1.47 -14.33 4.17
N TYR A 68 -0.79 -15.43 4.44
CA TYR A 68 0.19 -15.95 3.50
C TYR A 68 -0.49 -16.81 2.45
N ILE A 69 -0.18 -16.56 1.17
CA ILE A 69 -0.67 -17.33 0.04
C ILE A 69 0.52 -17.75 -0.80
N ASP A 70 0.67 -19.05 -0.97
CA ASP A 70 1.58 -19.59 -1.97
C ASP A 70 0.91 -19.50 -3.34
N ILE A 71 1.43 -18.61 -4.20
CA ILE A 71 0.98 -18.47 -5.59
C ILE A 71 1.37 -19.70 -6.41
N SER A 72 2.43 -20.42 -6.04
CA SER A 72 2.89 -21.60 -6.78
C SER A 72 1.85 -22.72 -6.76
N ASP A 73 0.99 -22.75 -5.75
CA ASP A 73 -0.09 -23.73 -5.58
C ASP A 73 -1.45 -23.05 -5.37
N VAL A 74 -1.92 -22.35 -6.41
CA VAL A 74 -3.24 -21.68 -6.41
C VAL A 74 -4.39 -22.65 -6.15
N LYS A 75 -4.26 -23.92 -6.55
CA LYS A 75 -5.32 -24.93 -6.34
C LYS A 75 -5.57 -25.16 -4.86
N LYS A 76 -4.52 -25.18 -4.05
CA LYS A 76 -4.60 -25.30 -2.59
C LYS A 76 -4.90 -23.97 -1.91
N SER A 77 -4.30 -22.87 -2.38
CA SER A 77 -4.37 -21.58 -1.69
C SER A 77 -5.62 -20.75 -2.03
N GLY A 78 -6.20 -20.93 -3.22
CA GLY A 78 -7.41 -20.24 -3.68
C GLY A 78 -8.62 -20.44 -2.76
N PRO A 79 -8.98 -21.68 -2.37
CA PRO A 79 -10.08 -21.92 -1.44
C PRO A 79 -9.87 -21.27 -0.06
N LEU A 80 -8.62 -21.20 0.42
CA LEU A 80 -8.28 -20.55 1.69
C LEU A 80 -8.50 -19.04 1.61
N LEU A 81 -8.12 -18.42 0.48
CA LEU A 81 -8.37 -17.01 0.21
C LEU A 81 -9.86 -16.69 0.19
N ILE A 82 -10.66 -17.47 -0.54
CA ILE A 82 -12.12 -17.28 -0.64
C ILE A 82 -12.76 -17.40 0.75
N LYS A 83 -12.34 -18.40 1.54
CA LYS A 83 -12.81 -18.58 2.92
C LYS A 83 -12.53 -17.34 3.76
N GLU A 84 -11.32 -16.80 3.72
CA GLU A 84 -11.01 -15.60 4.52
C GLU A 84 -11.77 -14.37 3.99
N ILE A 85 -11.85 -14.16 2.68
CA ILE A 85 -12.62 -13.05 2.09
C ILE A 85 -14.06 -13.08 2.61
N ASN A 86 -14.70 -14.26 2.59
CA ASN A 86 -16.07 -14.42 3.06
C ASN A 86 -16.20 -14.16 4.57
N GLN A 87 -15.24 -14.63 5.38
CA GLN A 87 -15.20 -14.35 6.81
C GLN A 87 -15.03 -12.86 7.12
N ARG A 88 -14.28 -12.13 6.30
CA ARG A 88 -14.10 -10.68 6.48
C ARG A 88 -15.32 -9.91 6.01
N LYS A 89 -15.97 -10.34 4.93
CA LYS A 89 -17.23 -9.76 4.45
C LYS A 89 -18.33 -9.84 5.52
N THR A 90 -18.47 -10.99 6.20
CA THR A 90 -19.50 -11.13 7.25
C THR A 90 -19.23 -10.23 8.45
N LYS A 91 -17.98 -10.20 8.95
CA LYS A 91 -17.57 -9.31 10.05
C LYS A 91 -17.68 -7.83 9.71
N TYR A 92 -17.36 -7.47 8.46
CA TYR A 92 -17.49 -6.11 7.98
C TYR A 92 -18.98 -5.72 7.86
N SER A 93 -19.82 -6.56 7.26
CA SER A 93 -21.25 -6.29 7.11
C SER A 93 -22.00 -6.19 8.44
N SER A 94 -21.59 -6.93 9.49
CA SER A 94 -22.18 -6.80 10.83
C SER A 94 -21.80 -5.49 11.53
N ASN A 95 -20.62 -4.93 11.19
CA ASN A 95 -20.13 -3.67 11.75
C ASN A 95 -20.55 -2.43 10.93
N VAL A 96 -21.01 -2.61 9.69
CA VAL A 96 -21.49 -1.52 8.80
C VAL A 96 -23.03 -1.44 8.84
N ARG A 97 -23.61 -1.41 10.05
CA ARG A 97 -24.91 -0.76 10.23
C ARG A 97 -24.63 0.74 10.44
N ALA A 98 -24.95 1.52 9.42
CA ALA A 98 -24.86 2.98 9.31
C ALA A 98 -23.45 3.56 9.14
N THR A 99 -23.04 3.79 7.88
CA THR A 99 -22.52 5.10 7.44
C THR A 99 -22.54 5.17 5.91
N THR A 100 -23.23 6.19 5.42
CA THR A 100 -23.44 6.61 4.03
C THR A 100 -22.10 6.90 3.32
N PRO A 101 -21.99 6.83 1.98
CA PRO A 101 -20.73 7.02 1.28
C PRO A 101 -20.18 8.44 1.52
N ALA A 102 -18.94 8.52 2.01
CA ALA A 102 -18.25 9.78 2.24
C ALA A 102 -17.93 10.46 0.91
N LYS A 103 -18.85 11.33 0.44
CA LYS A 103 -18.47 12.47 -0.40
C LYS A 103 -17.92 13.55 0.54
N ASN A 104 -16.76 14.10 0.19
CA ASN A 104 -15.94 15.09 0.92
C ASN A 104 -14.86 14.49 1.83
N VAL A 105 -13.75 14.06 1.22
CA VAL A 105 -12.44 13.97 1.90
C VAL A 105 -11.40 14.69 1.01
N LEU A 106 -11.59 15.98 0.83
CA LEU A 106 -10.49 16.88 0.46
C LEU A 106 -10.68 18.24 1.12
N ASP A 107 -10.91 18.22 2.43
CA ASP A 107 -10.57 19.37 3.26
C ASP A 107 -10.43 18.88 4.71
N LYS A 108 -9.42 19.40 5.41
CA LYS A 108 -9.01 19.09 6.79
C LYS A 108 -8.02 17.92 7.00
N GLN A 109 -6.76 18.29 6.81
CA GLN A 109 -5.71 18.36 7.85
C GLN A 109 -5.20 17.08 8.54
N LYS A 110 -3.93 16.79 8.23
CA LYS A 110 -2.79 16.80 9.17
C LYS A 110 -3.00 16.08 10.52
N GLN A 111 -2.93 14.75 10.53
CA GLN A 111 -2.39 13.99 11.67
C GLN A 111 -2.14 12.51 11.29
N ASN A 112 -0.87 12.11 11.39
CA ASN A 112 -0.33 10.73 11.36
C ASN A 112 -0.61 9.91 10.09
N THR A 113 -0.09 10.37 8.95
CA THR A 113 0.05 9.54 7.76
C THR A 113 1.33 8.71 7.89
N PRO A 114 1.33 7.38 7.72
CA PRO A 114 2.55 6.60 7.60
C PRO A 114 3.29 7.05 6.33
N GLU A 115 4.35 7.83 6.50
CA GLU A 115 5.25 8.20 5.42
C GLU A 115 6.17 7.02 5.13
N ARG A 116 6.31 6.63 3.85
CA ARG A 116 7.36 5.68 3.45
C ARG A 116 8.70 6.38 3.73
N PRO A 117 9.60 5.82 4.57
CA PRO A 117 10.89 6.44 4.78
C PRO A 117 11.63 6.45 3.44
N THR A 118 11.87 7.63 2.89
CA THR A 118 12.73 7.82 1.74
C THR A 118 14.12 7.38 2.19
N SER A 119 14.58 6.21 1.74
CA SER A 119 16.00 5.89 1.86
C SER A 119 16.73 6.95 1.06
N THR A 120 17.34 7.91 1.76
CA THR A 120 18.29 8.86 1.18
C THR A 120 19.35 8.04 0.47
N ILE A 121 19.28 7.95 -0.87
CA ILE A 121 20.47 7.65 -1.65
C ILE A 121 21.37 8.86 -1.38
N ARG A 122 22.30 8.73 -0.42
CA ARG A 122 23.45 9.61 -0.34
C ARG A 122 24.27 9.33 -1.59
N PHE A 123 23.97 10.03 -2.68
CA PHE A 123 24.98 10.28 -3.69
C PHE A 123 26.08 11.04 -2.95
N SER A 124 27.16 10.33 -2.65
CA SER A 124 28.40 10.93 -2.20
C SER A 124 28.84 11.92 -3.26
N ASP A 125 28.81 13.21 -2.92
CA ASP A 125 29.47 14.27 -3.67
C ASP A 125 30.92 13.85 -3.94
N ARG A 126 31.18 13.48 -5.19
CA ARG A 126 32.52 13.39 -5.74
C ARG A 126 32.59 14.32 -6.94
N THR A 127 32.38 15.60 -6.68
CA THR A 127 32.71 16.65 -7.64
C THR A 127 34.22 16.86 -7.58
N SER A 128 34.96 16.11 -8.40
CA SER A 128 36.32 16.48 -8.77
C SER A 128 36.24 17.76 -9.59
N VAL A 129 36.62 18.88 -8.97
CA VAL A 129 36.83 20.16 -9.65
C VAL A 129 37.97 19.99 -10.64
N ILE A 130 37.67 20.14 -11.94
CA ILE A 130 38.65 20.35 -13.01
C ILE A 130 38.81 21.87 -13.12
N PRO A 131 40.02 22.45 -12.97
CA PRO A 131 40.22 23.87 -13.24
C PRO A 131 40.35 24.09 -14.75
N ASP A 132 39.42 24.86 -15.32
CA ASP A 132 39.56 25.42 -16.65
C ASP A 132 40.71 26.43 -16.67
N LYS A 133 41.67 26.18 -17.55
CA LYS A 133 42.71 27.12 -17.95
C LYS A 133 42.05 28.22 -18.79
N GLU A 134 42.19 29.46 -18.37
CA GLU A 134 42.04 30.62 -19.26
C GLU A 134 43.43 31.24 -19.45
N SER A 135 44.00 31.07 -20.65
CA SER A 135 45.19 31.77 -21.11
C SER A 135 44.80 32.83 -22.15
N GLU A 136 45.49 33.96 -22.05
CA GLU A 136 45.76 34.96 -23.09
C GLU A 136 44.56 35.69 -23.74
N ARG A 137 44.41 36.97 -23.39
CA ARG A 137 45.09 38.08 -24.10
C ARG A 137 45.03 39.39 -23.33
#